data_AF-A0A4R6R4K8-F1
#
_entry.id   AF-A0A4R6R4K8-F1
#
_cell.length_a   1.000
_cell.length_b   1.000
_cell.length_c   1.000
_cell.angle_alpha   90.00
_cell.angle_beta   90.00
_cell.angle_gamma   90.00
#
_symmetry.space_group_name_H-M   'P 1'
#
loop_
_entity.id
_entity.type
_entity.pdbx_description
1 polymer ?
#
loop_
_entity_poly.entity_id
_entity_poly.type
_entity_poly.pdbx_seq_one_letter_code
_entity_poly.pdbx_strand_id
1 'polypeptide(L)'
;MIINNKTPVGEVRPSQLLWTYGPGALIDLPSLSVVTLGIDRWEKDRCQPIQEARLLAAVRKVLGVQVENLRMPPFQKSELVDVWSAEANIGVPVLPFPRWMRCVKCGLLSPFDAGLFEIKENRFRPERTRFVHKGCRGSKGDQPAKDADAVPARFLLACRDGHLDDFPWHYFVHGGNSSCKGTLRFFESGASLQTENLWVKCDTCGASRSLAHAFGKAGKENLPGCRGRHPHLDHFDHECGEEARAVLLGATNSWFPITLSALAIPQTKDPLSQLIQDGWEFFEDLDSEGEVSVTVKTLKKTGALPGIDKYPAASIWSAIEAHRKGGGQDVVGEADIKGPEWTVLTEANPPTDYPHFMSKKVGTPQGFGGHISRVLLLERLREVNALLGFTRVEAPEESGDPNERPQMASLTRGKPEWVPANQVHGEGIFIQFDETALVKWEALHGVKKVDQMLRGGHKGWRNSRHLDPNEGYPGIRYAMLHTLSHLLIRELALECGYNAASIRERIYADTSGDSPQAGILIYTAAADSDGTLGGLVDLGKPENLGRLLEQALNRSKICSSDPLCSEHDPEKDRSLHGAACHACSLVAETSCERGNRYLDRALLIPTLERDDAGFFKGF
;
A
#
# COMPACT_ATOMS: atom_id res chain seq x y z
N MET A 1 3.63 4.87 36.14
CA MET A 1 2.17 5.07 36.11
C MET A 1 1.55 3.77 35.63
N ILE A 2 0.60 3.23 36.37
CA ILE A 2 -0.03 1.93 36.08
C ILE A 2 -0.78 2.04 34.73
N ILE A 3 -0.25 1.37 33.70
CA ILE A 3 -0.88 1.23 32.38
C ILE A 3 -1.94 0.14 32.55
N ASN A 4 -3.19 0.48 32.87
CA ASN A 4 -4.24 -0.55 32.93
C ASN A 4 -5.66 -0.11 32.53
N ASN A 5 -5.82 1.04 31.88
CA ASN A 5 -7.07 1.36 31.19
C ASN A 5 -6.82 1.32 29.68
N LYS A 6 -7.12 0.18 29.06
CA LYS A 6 -7.33 0.12 27.61
C LYS A 6 -8.67 0.79 27.31
N THR A 7 -8.69 1.67 26.32
CA THR A 7 -9.89 2.41 25.91
C THR A 7 -10.00 2.32 24.39
N PRO A 8 -11.09 1.74 23.86
CA PRO A 8 -11.37 1.81 22.43
C PRO A 8 -11.50 3.27 21.99
N VAL A 9 -10.92 3.63 20.85
CA VAL A 9 -10.92 5.02 20.34
C VAL A 9 -11.48 5.15 18.93
N GLY A 10 -11.64 4.06 18.19
CA GLY A 10 -12.15 4.05 16.83
C GLY A 10 -12.04 2.68 16.19
N GLU A 11 -12.41 2.60 14.91
CA GLU A 11 -12.44 1.35 14.13
C GLU A 11 -11.76 1.56 12.79
N VAL A 12 -11.00 0.56 12.35
CA VAL A 12 -10.37 0.50 11.02
C VAL A 12 -10.50 -0.92 10.47
N ARG A 13 -10.59 -1.04 9.15
CA ARG A 13 -10.64 -2.34 8.49
C ARG A 13 -9.25 -3.00 8.48
N PRO A 14 -9.15 -4.34 8.57
CA PRO A 14 -7.86 -5.04 8.48
C PRO A 14 -7.04 -4.68 7.24
N SER A 15 -7.68 -4.49 6.08
CA SER A 15 -7.00 -4.05 4.86
C SER A 15 -6.36 -2.67 5.00
N GLN A 16 -7.01 -1.72 5.70
CA GLN A 16 -6.46 -0.39 5.92
C GLN A 16 -5.19 -0.42 6.77
N LEU A 17 -5.02 -1.42 7.64
CA LEU A 17 -3.81 -1.61 8.43
C LEU A 17 -2.60 -2.08 7.61
N LEU A 18 -2.79 -2.49 6.35
CA LEU A 18 -1.69 -2.80 5.44
C LEU A 18 -1.35 -1.62 4.53
N TRP A 19 -2.33 -0.78 4.18
CA TRP A 19 -2.18 0.24 3.14
C TRP A 19 -2.09 1.68 3.64
N THR A 20 -2.63 1.98 4.82
CA THR A 20 -2.77 3.39 5.26
C THR A 20 -2.49 3.57 6.76
N TYR A 21 -2.92 2.63 7.58
CA TYR A 21 -2.95 2.74 9.05
C TYR A 21 -2.10 1.67 9.75
N GLY A 22 -1.12 1.09 9.04
CA GLY A 22 -0.23 0.07 9.59
C GLY A 22 0.69 0.58 10.69
N PRO A 23 1.54 -0.29 11.28
CA PRO A 23 2.50 0.11 12.31
C PRO A 23 3.30 1.36 11.91
N GLY A 24 3.40 2.34 12.82
CA GLY A 24 4.01 3.63 12.56
C GLY A 24 3.09 4.64 11.88
N ALA A 25 2.01 4.24 11.21
CA ALA A 25 1.12 5.19 10.56
C ALA A 25 0.32 6.02 11.58
N LEU A 26 -0.09 7.22 11.14
CA LEU A 26 -0.98 8.08 11.90
C LEU A 26 -2.42 7.84 11.48
N ILE A 27 -3.30 7.73 12.47
CA ILE A 27 -4.74 7.69 12.27
C ILE A 27 -5.31 8.96 12.88
N ASP A 28 -5.88 9.82 12.03
CA ASP A 28 -6.53 11.04 12.48
C ASP A 28 -8.00 10.76 12.77
N LEU A 29 -8.35 10.67 14.05
CA LEU A 29 -9.72 10.46 14.51
C LEU A 29 -10.39 11.83 14.74
N PRO A 30 -11.72 11.93 14.79
CA PRO A 30 -12.42 13.21 14.85
C PRO A 30 -12.00 14.14 16.00
N SER A 31 -11.51 13.58 17.12
CA SER A 31 -11.20 14.37 18.34
C SER A 31 -9.80 14.12 18.94
N LEU A 32 -9.00 13.23 18.34
CA LEU A 32 -7.61 12.97 18.71
C LEU A 32 -6.90 12.23 17.56
N SER A 33 -5.58 12.24 17.53
CA SER A 33 -4.82 11.44 16.56
C SER A 33 -3.99 10.41 17.32
N VAL A 34 -3.78 9.26 16.69
CA VAL A 34 -3.00 8.16 17.24
C VAL A 34 -1.95 7.67 16.27
N VAL A 35 -0.93 7.02 16.80
CA VAL A 35 0.01 6.21 16.03
C VAL A 35 -0.25 4.72 16.29
N THR A 36 -0.31 3.93 15.23
CA THR A 36 -0.43 2.47 15.32
C THR A 36 0.86 1.86 15.84
N LEU A 37 0.79 1.03 16.89
CA LEU A 37 1.99 0.44 17.49
C LEU A 37 2.56 -0.71 16.67
N GLY A 38 3.84 -0.99 16.93
CA GLY A 38 4.57 -2.12 16.37
C GLY A 38 3.89 -3.46 16.63
N ILE A 39 4.19 -4.43 15.76
CA ILE A 39 3.59 -5.77 15.80
C ILE A 39 4.01 -6.57 17.05
N ASP A 40 5.07 -6.14 17.73
CA ASP A 40 5.49 -6.65 19.04
C ASP A 40 4.49 -6.36 20.16
N ARG A 41 3.60 -5.38 19.96
CA ARG A 41 2.51 -5.05 20.91
C ARG A 41 1.19 -5.75 20.58
N TRP A 42 1.08 -6.39 19.41
CA TRP A 42 -0.15 -7.02 18.97
C TRP A 42 -0.36 -8.37 19.67
N GLU A 43 -1.62 -8.73 19.93
CA GLU A 43 -1.96 -10.04 20.49
C GLU A 43 -1.86 -11.12 19.39
N LYS A 44 -0.66 -11.73 19.24
CA LYS A 44 -0.33 -12.72 18.17
C LYS A 44 -1.38 -13.83 18.03
N ASP A 45 -1.91 -14.34 19.14
CA ASP A 45 -2.92 -15.42 19.16
C ASP A 45 -4.27 -15.02 18.55
N ARG A 46 -4.58 -13.71 18.54
CA ARG A 46 -5.77 -13.18 17.87
C ARG A 46 -5.54 -12.89 16.40
N CYS A 47 -4.28 -12.86 15.97
CA CYS A 47 -3.89 -12.66 14.58
C CYS A 47 -3.87 -14.02 13.86
N GLN A 48 -4.92 -14.29 13.08
CA GLN A 48 -5.09 -15.59 12.43
C GLN A 48 -4.03 -15.80 11.33
N PRO A 49 -3.36 -16.97 11.26
CA PRO A 49 -2.39 -17.24 10.21
C PRO A 49 -3.05 -17.32 8.83
N ILE A 50 -2.32 -16.87 7.80
CA ILE A 50 -2.66 -17.01 6.38
C ILE A 50 -1.61 -17.92 5.74
N GLN A 51 -2.07 -18.91 4.99
CA GLN A 51 -1.21 -19.85 4.27
C GLN A 51 -1.02 -19.40 2.81
N GLU A 52 0.20 -18.98 2.48
CA GLU A 52 0.68 -18.73 1.12
C GLU A 52 2.20 -18.89 1.08
N ALA A 53 2.66 -20.09 0.72
CA ALA A 53 4.07 -20.48 0.83
C ALA A 53 5.01 -19.58 0.01
N ARG A 54 4.61 -19.18 -1.21
CA ARG A 54 5.43 -18.33 -2.08
C ARG A 54 5.62 -16.93 -1.53
N LEU A 55 4.55 -16.35 -0.99
CA LEU A 55 4.64 -15.03 -0.37
C LEU A 55 5.50 -15.10 0.90
N LEU A 56 5.32 -16.12 1.73
CA LEU A 56 6.14 -16.32 2.91
C LEU A 56 7.63 -16.47 2.55
N ALA A 57 7.94 -17.22 1.50
CA ALA A 57 9.29 -17.36 1.00
C ALA A 57 9.88 -16.05 0.47
N ALA A 58 9.13 -15.29 -0.32
CA ALA A 58 9.54 -13.98 -0.79
C ALA A 58 9.80 -13.04 0.40
N VAL A 59 8.91 -13.01 1.40
CA VAL A 59 9.09 -12.25 2.65
C VAL A 59 10.34 -12.68 3.40
N ARG A 60 10.62 -13.98 3.52
CA ARG A 60 11.84 -14.52 4.18
C ARG A 60 13.11 -14.08 3.49
N LYS A 61 13.12 -13.90 2.17
CA LYS A 61 14.27 -13.37 1.45
C LYS A 61 14.58 -11.92 1.81
N VAL A 62 13.56 -11.14 2.17
CA VAL A 62 13.71 -9.73 2.53
C VAL A 62 14.02 -9.55 4.01
N LEU A 63 13.20 -10.16 4.88
CA LEU A 63 13.25 -9.92 6.32
C LEU A 63 14.09 -10.94 7.08
N GLY A 64 14.38 -12.09 6.46
CA GLY A 64 15.16 -13.19 7.04
C GLY A 64 14.32 -14.45 7.30
N VAL A 65 15.02 -15.58 7.43
CA VAL A 65 14.43 -16.92 7.59
C VAL A 65 13.63 -17.10 8.88
N GLN A 66 13.82 -16.23 9.87
CA GLN A 66 13.10 -16.29 11.14
C GLN A 66 11.60 -15.94 11.02
N VAL A 67 11.14 -15.41 9.88
CA VAL A 67 9.71 -15.18 9.65
C VAL A 67 9.01 -16.52 9.46
N GLU A 68 8.18 -16.93 10.41
CA GLU A 68 7.51 -18.22 10.45
C GLU A 68 6.17 -18.21 9.70
N ASN A 69 5.40 -17.11 9.79
CA ASN A 69 4.03 -17.06 9.27
C ASN A 69 3.58 -15.64 8.89
N LEU A 70 2.58 -15.60 8.01
CA LEU A 70 1.82 -14.42 7.63
C LEU A 70 0.54 -14.38 8.50
N ARG A 71 0.15 -13.23 9.07
CA ARG A 71 -1.05 -13.18 9.94
C ARG A 71 -1.97 -12.00 9.67
N MET A 72 -3.27 -12.27 9.66
CA MET A 72 -4.29 -11.22 9.62
C MET A 72 -4.29 -10.37 10.88
N PRO A 73 -4.39 -9.03 10.77
CA PRO A 73 -4.67 -8.18 11.91
C PRO A 73 -5.90 -8.64 12.69
N PRO A 74 -5.92 -8.46 14.02
CA PRO A 74 -7.03 -8.89 14.87
C PRO A 74 -8.28 -8.05 14.57
N PHE A 75 -9.43 -8.72 14.45
CA PHE A 75 -10.71 -8.05 14.26
C PHE A 75 -11.80 -8.72 15.10
N GLN A 76 -12.83 -7.94 15.45
CA GLN A 76 -13.99 -8.44 16.18
C GLN A 76 -14.91 -9.20 15.22
N LYS A 77 -15.34 -10.41 15.61
CA LYS A 77 -16.23 -11.26 14.78
C LYS A 77 -17.72 -10.93 14.96
N SER A 78 -18.08 -10.34 16.09
CA SER A 78 -19.46 -9.96 16.42
C SER A 78 -19.56 -8.44 16.42
N GLU A 79 -20.64 -7.89 15.85
CA GLU A 79 -20.96 -6.47 15.95
C GLU A 79 -21.58 -6.10 17.31
N LEU A 80 -22.17 -7.08 18.00
CA LEU A 80 -22.77 -6.92 19.32
C LEU A 80 -21.76 -7.41 20.36
N VAL A 81 -20.98 -6.47 20.89
CA VAL A 81 -19.99 -6.73 21.95
C VAL A 81 -20.34 -5.86 23.15
N ASP A 82 -20.31 -6.46 24.35
CA ASP A 82 -20.43 -5.70 25.59
C ASP A 82 -19.19 -4.81 25.76
N VAL A 83 -19.39 -3.49 25.88
CA VAL A 83 -18.33 -2.48 25.99
C VAL A 83 -17.41 -2.67 27.20
N TRP A 84 -17.82 -3.48 28.18
CA TRP A 84 -17.03 -3.81 29.36
C TRP A 84 -16.28 -5.14 29.25
N SER A 85 -16.52 -5.91 28.19
CA SER A 85 -15.90 -7.22 28.01
C SER A 85 -14.47 -7.12 27.46
N ALA A 86 -13.74 -8.23 27.54
CA ALA A 86 -12.40 -8.30 26.96
C ALA A 86 -12.45 -8.20 25.42
N GLU A 87 -13.54 -8.68 24.81
CA GLU A 87 -13.78 -8.66 23.37
C GLU A 87 -13.87 -7.24 22.82
N ALA A 88 -14.40 -6.27 23.59
CA ALA A 88 -14.46 -4.87 23.18
C ALA A 88 -13.08 -4.22 22.99
N ASN A 89 -12.03 -4.84 23.54
CA ASN A 89 -10.64 -4.39 23.42
C ASN A 89 -9.86 -5.19 22.36
N ILE A 90 -10.52 -6.08 21.59
CA ILE A 90 -9.90 -6.75 20.45
C ILE A 90 -9.71 -5.71 19.34
N GLY A 91 -8.46 -5.47 18.99
CA GLY A 91 -8.05 -4.56 17.94
C GLY A 91 -6.55 -4.38 17.95
N VAL A 92 -6.07 -3.43 17.17
CA VAL A 92 -4.65 -3.08 17.12
C VAL A 92 -4.35 -2.00 18.18
N PRO A 93 -3.30 -2.17 19.00
CA PRO A 93 -2.94 -1.17 19.99
C PRO A 93 -2.40 0.11 19.32
N VAL A 94 -2.78 1.24 19.89
CA VAL A 94 -2.40 2.57 19.43
C VAL A 94 -1.95 3.44 20.62
N LEU A 95 -1.19 4.50 20.35
CA LEU A 95 -0.88 5.54 21.35
C LEU A 95 -1.28 6.93 20.83
N PRO A 96 -1.75 7.84 21.70
CA PRO A 96 -1.95 9.24 21.33
C PRO A 96 -0.67 9.86 20.77
N PHE A 97 -0.74 10.38 19.55
CA PHE A 97 0.38 11.04 18.88
C PHE A 97 -0.16 12.05 17.85
N PRO A 98 0.38 13.27 17.76
CA PRO A 98 1.47 13.84 18.57
C PRO A 98 1.13 13.98 20.05
N ARG A 99 2.17 14.11 20.88
CA ARG A 99 2.02 14.40 22.31
C ARG A 99 1.58 15.84 22.55
N TRP A 100 1.93 16.75 21.64
CA TRP A 100 1.57 18.15 21.76
C TRP A 100 0.12 18.40 21.36
N MET A 101 -0.60 19.10 22.23
CA MET A 101 -2.01 19.47 22.05
C MET A 101 -2.17 21.00 22.08
N ARG A 102 -3.15 21.49 21.32
CA ARG A 102 -3.56 22.90 21.25
C ARG A 102 -4.98 23.06 21.77
N CYS A 103 -5.18 23.88 22.79
CA CYS A 103 -6.52 24.29 23.22
C CYS A 103 -7.19 25.16 22.15
N VAL A 104 -8.38 24.79 21.69
CA VAL A 104 -9.10 25.51 20.61
C VAL A 104 -9.58 26.90 21.04
N LYS A 105 -9.73 27.16 22.35
CA LYS A 105 -10.23 28.45 22.85
C LYS A 105 -9.14 29.45 23.18
N CYS A 106 -8.10 28.99 23.88
CA CYS A 106 -7.08 29.88 24.42
C CYS A 106 -5.73 29.74 23.70
N GLY A 107 -5.59 28.80 22.78
CA GLY A 107 -4.36 28.60 22.03
C GLY A 107 -3.21 28.00 22.86
N LEU A 108 -3.43 27.61 24.12
CA LEU A 108 -2.41 26.93 24.92
C LEU A 108 -1.88 25.71 24.16
N LEU A 109 -0.56 25.63 24.03
CA LEU A 109 0.16 24.61 23.31
C LEU A 109 1.14 23.95 24.28
N SER A 110 0.92 22.67 24.58
CA SER A 110 1.70 21.90 25.55
C SER A 110 1.59 20.40 25.28
N PRO A 111 2.56 19.57 25.69
CA PRO A 111 2.37 18.13 25.78
C PRO A 111 1.17 17.76 26.65
N PHE A 112 0.42 16.72 26.27
CA PHE A 112 -0.76 16.28 27.04
C PHE A 112 -0.38 15.73 28.43
N ASP A 113 0.83 15.22 28.59
CA ASP A 113 1.36 14.64 29.83
C ASP A 113 1.98 15.68 30.78
N ALA A 114 1.95 16.97 30.42
CA ALA A 114 2.37 18.07 31.29
C ALA A 114 1.32 18.42 32.40
N GLY A 115 0.19 17.71 32.44
CA GLY A 115 -0.90 17.97 33.41
C GLY A 115 -1.81 19.15 33.07
N LEU A 116 -1.66 19.75 31.89
CA LEU A 116 -2.48 20.86 31.40
C LEU A 116 -3.69 20.40 30.56
N PHE A 117 -3.67 19.14 30.12
CA PHE A 117 -4.74 18.51 29.36
C PHE A 117 -5.19 17.23 30.05
N GLU A 118 -6.47 16.89 29.89
CA GLU A 118 -7.09 15.69 30.45
C GLU A 118 -7.80 14.91 29.33
N ILE A 119 -7.64 13.58 29.31
CA ILE A 119 -8.39 12.73 28.39
C ILE A 119 -9.80 12.48 28.95
N LYS A 120 -10.81 12.67 28.11
CA LYS A 120 -12.20 12.31 28.39
C LYS A 120 -12.58 11.13 27.51
N GLU A 121 -12.54 9.95 28.10
CA GLU A 121 -12.89 8.69 27.46
C GLU A 121 -14.40 8.55 27.25
N ASN A 122 -14.79 7.90 26.15
CA ASN A 122 -16.19 7.53 25.93
C ASN A 122 -16.29 6.11 25.36
N ARG A 123 -16.57 5.12 26.22
CA ARG A 123 -16.60 3.70 25.82
C ARG A 123 -17.78 3.32 24.92
N PHE A 124 -18.91 4.02 25.04
CA PHE A 124 -20.09 3.77 24.19
C PHE A 124 -19.98 4.46 22.83
N ARG A 125 -19.16 5.51 22.75
CA ARG A 125 -18.87 6.27 21.54
C ARG A 125 -17.37 6.52 21.47
N PRO A 126 -16.56 5.47 21.19
CA PRO A 126 -15.10 5.54 21.14
C PRO A 126 -14.56 6.76 20.38
N GLU A 127 -15.23 7.11 19.28
CA GLU A 127 -14.87 8.23 18.39
C GLU A 127 -15.06 9.61 19.03
N ARG A 128 -15.73 9.69 20.18
CA ARG A 128 -15.88 10.92 21.00
C ARG A 128 -14.84 11.04 22.12
N THR A 129 -13.96 10.06 22.27
CA THR A 129 -12.81 10.15 23.17
C THR A 129 -11.93 11.32 22.73
N ARG A 130 -11.59 12.22 23.66
CA ARG A 130 -10.90 13.48 23.30
C ARG A 130 -10.07 14.05 24.43
N PHE A 131 -9.12 14.93 24.11
CA PHE A 131 -8.42 15.74 25.09
C PHE A 131 -9.13 17.06 25.35
N VAL A 132 -9.11 17.53 26.60
CA VAL A 132 -9.63 18.85 26.98
C VAL A 132 -8.63 19.62 27.83
N HIS A 133 -8.61 20.94 27.67
CA HIS A 133 -8.00 21.86 28.62
C HIS A 133 -9.01 22.17 29.72
N LYS A 134 -8.77 21.60 30.90
CA LYS A 134 -9.68 21.71 32.05
C LYS A 134 -9.74 23.14 32.58
N GLY A 135 -10.95 23.64 32.83
CA GLY A 135 -11.13 24.96 33.47
C GLY A 135 -10.58 26.14 32.66
N CYS A 136 -10.51 26.02 31.33
CA CYS A 136 -10.01 27.06 30.44
C CYS A 136 -10.81 28.38 30.62
N ARG A 137 -10.08 29.51 30.68
CA ARG A 137 -10.62 30.87 30.85
C ARG A 137 -10.52 31.75 29.60
N GLY A 138 -10.42 31.12 28.42
CA GLY A 138 -10.25 31.83 27.15
C GLY A 138 -8.85 32.40 26.92
N SER A 139 -8.62 33.02 25.76
CA SER A 139 -7.31 33.54 25.35
C SER A 139 -6.79 34.67 26.27
N LYS A 140 -7.69 35.52 26.75
CA LYS A 140 -7.38 36.62 27.69
C LYS A 140 -7.41 36.22 29.17
N GLY A 141 -7.86 35.01 29.49
CA GLY A 141 -7.95 34.52 30.87
C GLY A 141 -9.09 35.12 31.71
N ASP A 142 -10.01 35.86 31.07
CA ASP A 142 -11.08 36.64 31.68
C ASP A 142 -12.45 35.93 31.67
N GLN A 143 -12.56 34.76 31.02
CA GLN A 143 -13.82 34.02 30.92
C GLN A 143 -14.03 33.08 32.12
N PRO A 144 -15.28 32.73 32.45
CA PRO A 144 -15.57 31.68 33.43
C PRO A 144 -14.86 30.38 33.07
N ALA A 145 -14.32 29.69 34.09
CA ALA A 145 -13.60 28.43 33.91
C ALA A 145 -14.55 27.38 33.30
N LYS A 146 -14.26 26.96 32.07
CA LYS A 146 -15.02 25.93 31.36
C LYS A 146 -14.07 25.10 30.52
N ASP A 147 -14.24 23.79 30.55
CA ASP A 147 -13.46 22.89 29.72
C ASP A 147 -13.57 23.28 28.23
N ALA A 148 -12.42 23.23 27.57
CA ALA A 148 -12.30 23.53 26.15
C ALA A 148 -11.61 22.36 25.46
N ASP A 149 -12.06 21.99 24.26
CA ASP A 149 -11.44 20.91 23.53
C ASP A 149 -9.98 21.25 23.19
N ALA A 150 -9.15 20.21 23.17
CA ALA A 150 -7.76 20.27 22.80
C ALA A 150 -7.55 19.36 21.59
N VAL A 151 -6.98 19.92 20.53
CA VAL A 151 -6.72 19.21 19.28
C VAL A 151 -5.22 18.94 19.14
N PRO A 152 -4.81 17.85 18.49
CA PRO A 152 -3.40 17.58 18.23
C PRO A 152 -2.72 18.72 17.48
N ALA A 153 -1.49 19.03 17.86
CA ALA A 153 -0.70 20.04 17.17
C ALA A 153 -0.25 19.49 15.81
N ARG A 154 -0.81 20.02 14.72
CA ARG A 154 -0.71 19.45 13.36
C ARG A 154 0.69 19.47 12.70
N PHE A 155 1.74 19.81 13.42
CA PHE A 155 3.10 19.90 12.90
C PHE A 155 3.94 18.81 13.54
N LEU A 156 4.70 18.09 12.71
CA LEU A 156 5.52 16.94 13.10
C LEU A 156 6.89 17.04 12.42
N LEU A 157 7.85 16.23 12.87
CA LEU A 157 9.10 15.98 12.16
C LEU A 157 9.14 14.53 11.65
N ALA A 158 9.59 14.34 10.42
CA ALA A 158 9.88 13.02 9.85
C ALA A 158 11.18 13.05 9.05
N CYS A 159 11.83 11.91 8.86
CA CYS A 159 13.00 11.77 7.99
C CYS A 159 12.85 10.56 7.04
N ARG A 160 13.80 10.41 6.12
CA ARG A 160 13.82 9.34 5.12
C ARG A 160 13.99 7.93 5.72
N ASP A 161 14.68 7.81 6.86
CA ASP A 161 14.82 6.56 7.61
C ASP A 161 13.51 6.08 8.28
N GLY A 162 12.43 6.85 8.13
CA GLY A 162 11.09 6.52 8.61
C GLY A 162 10.80 6.91 10.06
N HIS A 163 11.71 7.65 10.71
CA HIS A 163 11.46 8.25 12.03
C HIS A 163 10.34 9.27 12.00
N LEU A 164 9.66 9.42 13.14
CA LEU A 164 8.57 10.37 13.36
C LEU A 164 8.68 10.95 14.77
N ASP A 165 8.70 12.28 14.90
CA ASP A 165 8.77 12.95 16.19
C ASP A 165 7.77 14.11 16.28
N ASP A 166 7.46 14.48 17.52
CA ASP A 166 6.76 15.71 17.83
C ASP A 166 7.55 16.90 17.25
N PHE A 167 6.84 17.91 16.74
CA PHE A 167 7.51 19.14 16.33
C PHE A 167 8.21 19.79 17.53
N PRO A 168 9.45 20.30 17.38
CA PRO A 168 10.28 20.73 18.50
C PRO A 168 9.91 22.15 18.91
N TRP A 169 8.69 22.34 19.43
CA TRP A 169 8.08 23.66 19.65
C TRP A 169 8.95 24.63 20.45
N HIS A 170 9.54 24.19 21.56
CA HIS A 170 10.44 25.04 22.35
C HIS A 170 11.68 25.45 21.58
N TYR A 171 12.35 24.50 20.92
CA TYR A 171 13.53 24.78 20.11
C TYR A 171 13.20 25.77 18.99
N PHE A 172 12.10 25.51 18.28
CA PHE A 172 11.66 26.32 17.16
C PHE A 172 11.35 27.75 17.59
N VAL A 173 10.51 27.97 18.61
CA VAL A 173 10.14 29.33 19.07
C VAL A 173 11.35 30.13 19.52
N HIS A 174 12.32 29.50 20.18
CA HIS A 174 13.50 30.18 20.72
C HIS A 174 14.69 30.24 19.76
N GLY A 175 14.59 29.63 18.57
CA GLY A 175 15.68 29.61 17.60
C GLY A 175 16.88 28.78 18.01
N GLY A 176 16.66 27.71 18.78
CA GLY A 176 17.72 26.85 19.28
C GLY A 176 17.41 26.28 20.66
N ASN A 177 18.42 25.64 21.25
CA ASN A 177 18.32 25.17 22.62
C ASN A 177 18.13 26.35 23.58
N SER A 178 17.10 26.28 24.41
CA SER A 178 16.77 27.29 25.40
C SER A 178 16.45 26.64 26.75
N SER A 179 16.82 27.32 27.84
CA SER A 179 16.44 26.93 29.20
C SER A 179 15.01 27.38 29.57
N CYS A 180 14.33 28.13 28.70
CA CYS A 180 12.97 28.60 28.95
C CYS A 180 11.95 27.46 28.90
N LYS A 181 11.30 27.21 30.04
CA LYS A 181 10.23 26.20 30.22
C LYS A 181 8.82 26.82 30.22
N GLY A 182 8.68 28.03 29.70
CA GLY A 182 7.40 28.73 29.66
C GLY A 182 6.38 28.05 28.77
N THR A 183 5.09 28.19 29.08
CA THR A 183 4.02 27.68 28.21
C THR A 183 4.03 28.40 26.87
N LEU A 184 3.56 27.69 25.84
CA LEU A 184 3.46 28.23 24.48
C LEU A 184 1.99 28.52 24.15
N ARG A 185 1.78 29.54 23.32
CA ARG A 185 0.48 29.92 22.75
C ARG A 185 0.58 29.89 21.24
N PHE A 186 -0.31 29.12 20.62
CA PHE A 186 -0.59 29.17 19.20
C PHE A 186 -1.68 30.21 18.92
N PHE A 187 -1.47 31.09 17.95
CA PHE A 187 -2.46 32.08 17.53
C PHE A 187 -2.31 32.41 16.05
N GLU A 188 -3.36 33.00 15.48
CA GLU A 188 -3.40 33.43 14.09
C GLU A 188 -3.31 34.95 14.03
N SER A 189 -2.46 35.48 13.15
CA SER A 189 -2.32 36.90 12.87
C SER A 189 -3.05 37.24 11.56
N GLY A 190 -4.20 37.93 11.63
CA GLY A 190 -4.98 38.31 10.44
C GLY A 190 -6.22 37.45 10.23
N ALA A 191 -6.89 37.62 9.09
CA ALA A 191 -8.20 37.02 8.78
C ALA A 191 -8.14 35.79 7.86
N SER A 192 -6.96 35.21 7.59
CA SER A 192 -6.82 34.01 6.76
C SER A 192 -6.07 32.87 7.47
N LEU A 193 -6.49 31.62 7.21
CA LEU A 193 -5.91 30.38 7.73
C LEU A 193 -4.62 29.94 6.99
N GLN A 194 -3.99 30.84 6.24
CA GLN A 194 -2.75 30.56 5.50
C GLN A 194 -1.58 30.38 6.48
N THR A 195 -0.62 29.49 6.14
CA THR A 195 0.51 29.12 7.02
C THR A 195 1.34 30.31 7.48
N GLU A 196 1.43 31.36 6.67
CA GLU A 196 2.12 32.63 6.97
C GLU A 196 1.53 33.39 8.17
N ASN A 197 0.24 33.19 8.44
CA ASN A 197 -0.48 33.84 9.53
C ASN A 197 -0.46 33.04 10.83
N LEU A 198 0.22 31.90 10.88
CA LEU A 198 0.25 31.04 12.07
C LEU A 198 1.49 31.33 12.89
N TRP A 199 1.29 31.68 14.17
CA TRP A 199 2.37 32.07 15.07
C TRP A 199 2.32 31.26 16.36
N VAL A 200 3.51 31.10 16.95
CA VAL A 200 3.66 30.58 18.30
C VAL A 200 4.43 31.59 19.13
N LYS A 201 3.99 31.82 20.37
CA LYS A 201 4.63 32.70 21.34
C LYS A 201 4.85 31.98 22.66
N CYS A 202 5.98 32.23 23.32
CA CYS A 202 6.20 31.84 24.70
C CYS A 202 5.60 32.88 25.67
N ASP A 203 4.78 32.43 26.61
CA ASP A 203 4.13 33.30 27.60
C ASP A 203 5.13 33.91 28.59
N THR A 204 6.27 33.27 28.83
CA THR A 204 7.24 33.69 29.87
C THR A 204 8.26 34.70 29.34
N CYS A 205 8.91 34.43 28.21
CA CYS A 205 9.96 35.30 27.67
C CYS A 205 9.47 36.21 26.53
N GLY A 206 8.26 35.98 26.02
CA GLY A 206 7.68 36.75 24.91
C GLY A 206 8.23 36.39 23.52
N ALA A 207 9.21 35.48 23.41
CA ALA A 207 9.72 35.01 22.12
C ALA A 207 8.58 34.49 21.25
N SER A 208 8.59 34.85 19.97
CA SER A 208 7.55 34.43 19.02
C SER A 208 8.13 34.14 17.65
N ARG A 209 7.50 33.22 16.92
CA ARG A 209 7.96 32.80 15.60
C ARG A 209 6.78 32.40 14.71
N SER A 210 6.87 32.78 13.43
CA SER A 210 5.95 32.33 12.38
C SER A 210 6.25 30.89 11.97
N LEU A 211 5.20 30.09 11.76
CA LEU A 211 5.31 28.71 11.28
C LEU A 211 5.69 28.60 9.80
N ALA A 212 5.66 29.70 9.04
CA ALA A 212 6.23 29.72 7.69
C ALA A 212 7.72 29.33 7.69
N HIS A 213 8.45 29.63 8.78
CA HIS A 213 9.87 29.30 8.92
C HIS A 213 10.13 27.82 9.23
N ALA A 214 9.09 26.99 9.36
CA ALA A 214 9.23 25.56 9.60
C ALA A 214 9.34 24.74 8.30
N PHE A 215 9.07 25.33 7.13
CA PHE A 215 8.99 24.58 5.87
C PHE A 215 10.04 25.01 4.84
N GLY A 216 10.25 24.14 3.85
CA GLY A 216 11.16 24.38 2.74
C GLY A 216 12.60 24.65 3.21
N LYS A 217 13.27 25.58 2.51
CA LYS A 217 14.65 25.97 2.84
C LYS A 217 14.77 26.58 4.24
N ALA A 218 13.81 27.42 4.63
CA ALA A 218 13.80 28.01 5.96
C ALA A 218 13.69 26.95 7.06
N GLY A 219 12.87 25.92 6.85
CA GLY A 219 12.75 24.79 7.77
C GLY A 219 14.09 24.10 8.03
N LYS A 220 14.88 23.84 6.97
CA LYS A 220 16.21 23.21 7.10
C LYS A 220 17.17 24.01 7.98
N GLU A 221 17.08 25.34 7.94
CA GLU A 221 17.94 26.23 8.71
C GLU A 221 17.45 26.43 10.16
N ASN A 222 16.15 26.19 10.43
CA ASN A 222 15.50 26.51 11.70
C ASN A 222 15.10 25.30 12.54
N LEU A 223 15.24 24.09 12.01
CA LEU A 223 14.87 22.84 12.68
C LEU A 223 16.11 22.04 13.06
N PRO A 224 16.05 21.29 14.19
CA PRO A 224 17.12 20.38 14.55
C PRO A 224 17.16 19.17 13.60
N GLY A 225 18.29 18.46 13.59
CA GLY A 225 18.42 17.16 12.92
C GLY A 225 17.47 16.10 13.50
N CYS A 226 17.35 14.97 12.79
CA CYS A 226 16.53 13.87 13.26
C CYS A 226 17.04 13.30 14.59
N ARG A 227 16.11 13.02 15.52
CA ARG A 227 16.43 12.37 16.81
C ARG A 227 16.39 10.85 16.75
N GLY A 228 16.00 10.27 15.62
CA GLY A 228 15.85 8.82 15.47
C GLY A 228 14.60 8.22 16.11
N ARG A 229 13.54 9.01 16.38
CA ARG A 229 12.39 8.50 17.14
C ARG A 229 11.49 7.58 16.32
N HIS A 230 11.20 6.40 16.85
CA HIS A 230 10.15 5.49 16.42
C HIS A 230 9.03 5.46 17.46
N PRO A 231 7.97 6.29 17.33
CA PRO A 231 6.94 6.42 18.36
C PRO A 231 6.09 5.15 18.46
N HIS A 232 5.90 4.42 17.37
CA HIS A 232 5.19 3.13 17.35
C HIS A 232 5.94 2.01 18.08
N LEU A 233 7.25 2.12 18.17
CA LEU A 233 8.10 1.18 18.90
C LEU A 233 8.48 1.70 20.28
N ASP A 234 8.20 2.95 20.62
CA ASP A 234 8.74 3.62 21.82
C ASP A 234 10.28 3.45 21.91
N HIS A 235 10.95 3.74 20.80
CA HIS A 235 12.39 3.57 20.61
C HIS A 235 13.03 4.81 19.96
N PHE A 236 14.33 4.98 20.16
CA PHE A 236 15.16 5.99 19.50
C PHE A 236 16.40 5.33 18.91
N ASP A 237 16.59 5.49 17.61
CA ASP A 237 17.84 5.15 16.93
C ASP A 237 18.84 6.27 17.23
N HIS A 238 19.89 5.95 17.98
CA HIS A 238 20.85 6.96 18.44
C HIS A 238 21.77 7.52 17.35
N GLU A 239 21.76 6.90 16.16
CA GLU A 239 22.66 7.21 15.03
C GLU A 239 21.85 7.51 13.75
N CYS A 240 20.98 8.53 13.77
CA CYS A 240 20.32 9.01 12.55
C CYS A 240 21.05 10.24 12.00
N GLY A 241 21.56 10.13 10.78
CA GLY A 241 22.25 11.21 10.05
C GLY A 241 21.34 12.04 9.14
N GLU A 242 20.06 11.67 9.01
CA GLU A 242 19.13 12.28 8.06
C GLU A 242 18.64 13.67 8.49
N GLU A 243 18.36 14.52 7.49
CA GLU A 243 17.69 15.80 7.70
C GLU A 243 16.21 15.58 8.07
N ALA A 244 15.80 16.12 9.22
CA ALA A 244 14.39 16.14 9.60
C ALA A 244 13.61 17.15 8.74
N ARG A 245 12.45 16.75 8.23
CA ARG A 245 11.52 17.60 7.49
C ARG A 245 10.26 17.81 8.31
N ALA A 246 9.77 19.05 8.33
CA ALA A 246 8.45 19.34 8.86
C ALA A 246 7.37 18.74 7.96
N VAL A 247 6.51 17.93 8.54
CA VAL A 247 5.33 17.37 7.87
C VAL A 247 4.08 17.76 8.64
N LEU A 248 2.97 17.90 7.92
CA LEU A 248 1.67 18.14 8.54
C LEU A 248 1.02 16.82 8.94
N LEU A 249 0.32 16.83 10.06
CA LEU A 249 -0.59 15.76 10.43
C LEU A 249 -1.62 15.58 9.32
N GLY A 250 -1.80 14.35 8.84
CA GLY A 250 -2.67 14.02 7.71
C GLY A 250 -2.03 14.20 6.33
N ALA A 251 -0.74 14.57 6.24
CA ALA A 251 -0.03 14.59 4.96
C ALA A 251 0.13 13.18 4.40
N THR A 252 -0.14 13.00 3.10
CA THR A 252 -0.05 11.70 2.41
C THR A 252 1.38 11.17 2.37
N ASN A 253 2.37 12.05 2.37
CA ASN A 253 3.79 11.68 2.44
C ASN A 253 4.28 11.34 3.85
N SER A 254 3.38 11.21 4.83
CA SER A 254 3.78 10.85 6.19
C SER A 254 4.09 9.37 6.33
N TRP A 255 3.53 8.47 5.52
CA TRP A 255 3.72 7.02 5.64
C TRP A 255 3.38 6.32 4.32
N PHE A 256 4.28 5.47 3.84
CA PHE A 256 4.06 4.65 2.65
C PHE A 256 4.34 3.18 2.96
N PRO A 257 3.41 2.26 2.66
CA PRO A 257 3.62 0.85 2.93
C PRO A 257 4.68 0.26 1.99
N ILE A 258 5.47 -0.68 2.49
CA ILE A 258 6.25 -1.60 1.65
C ILE A 258 5.61 -2.97 1.77
N THR A 259 5.04 -3.44 0.68
CA THR A 259 4.29 -4.70 0.65
C THR A 259 4.81 -5.65 -0.40
N LEU A 260 4.57 -6.94 -0.20
CA LEU A 260 4.66 -7.96 -1.24
C LEU A 260 3.30 -8.60 -1.42
N SER A 261 2.93 -8.93 -2.66
CA SER A 261 1.71 -9.68 -2.95
C SER A 261 1.95 -10.88 -3.84
N ALA A 262 1.17 -11.94 -3.58
CA ALA A 262 1.09 -13.12 -4.42
C ALA A 262 -0.37 -13.42 -4.75
N LEU A 263 -0.62 -13.72 -6.01
CA LEU A 263 -1.91 -14.27 -6.45
C LEU A 263 -1.88 -15.79 -6.27
N ALA A 264 -2.85 -16.37 -5.58
CA ALA A 264 -2.92 -17.82 -5.33
C ALA A 264 -3.30 -18.60 -6.59
N ILE A 265 -2.34 -18.67 -7.53
CA ILE A 265 -2.43 -19.39 -8.79
C ILE A 265 -1.70 -20.74 -8.60
N PRO A 266 -2.34 -21.88 -8.90
CA PRO A 266 -1.73 -23.19 -8.75
C PRO A 266 -0.52 -23.36 -9.68
N GLN A 267 0.60 -23.88 -9.18
CA GLN A 267 1.84 -24.08 -9.95
C GLN A 267 1.94 -25.47 -10.55
N THR A 268 1.33 -26.48 -9.92
CA THR A 268 1.33 -27.83 -10.45
C THR A 268 0.06 -28.14 -11.25
N LYS A 269 0.24 -28.88 -12.35
CA LYS A 269 -0.86 -29.40 -13.17
C LYS A 269 -1.78 -30.34 -12.39
N ASP A 270 -1.26 -30.98 -11.35
CA ASP A 270 -2.03 -31.81 -10.43
C ASP A 270 -2.45 -30.98 -9.20
N PRO A 271 -3.75 -30.72 -9.01
CA PRO A 271 -4.26 -29.99 -7.85
C PRO A 271 -3.92 -30.66 -6.51
N LEU A 272 -3.79 -31.98 -6.47
CA LEU A 272 -3.48 -32.70 -5.24
C LEU A 272 -2.03 -32.45 -4.83
N SER A 273 -1.09 -32.57 -5.77
CA SER A 273 0.33 -32.24 -5.53
C SER A 273 0.53 -30.82 -5.00
N GLN A 274 -0.23 -29.84 -5.52
CA GLN A 274 -0.18 -28.45 -5.00
C GLN A 274 -0.69 -28.38 -3.55
N LEU A 275 -1.82 -29.03 -3.23
CA LEU A 275 -2.35 -29.04 -1.87
C LEU A 275 -1.38 -29.68 -0.87
N ILE A 276 -0.64 -30.71 -1.29
CA ILE A 276 0.42 -31.32 -0.48
C ILE A 276 1.58 -30.35 -0.27
N GLN A 277 2.01 -29.61 -1.31
CA GLN A 277 3.05 -28.60 -1.20
C GLN A 277 2.64 -27.44 -0.29
N ASP A 278 1.45 -26.88 -0.50
CA ASP A 278 0.90 -25.75 0.26
C ASP A 278 0.72 -26.08 1.74
N GLY A 279 0.40 -27.34 2.05
CA GLY A 279 0.16 -27.85 3.39
C GLY A 279 1.24 -28.79 3.92
N TRP A 280 2.46 -28.73 3.39
CA TRP A 280 3.49 -29.76 3.67
C TRP A 280 3.75 -29.95 5.17
N GLU A 281 3.66 -28.88 5.97
CA GLU A 281 3.79 -28.93 7.44
C GLU A 281 2.82 -29.90 8.13
N PHE A 282 1.65 -30.16 7.53
CA PHE A 282 0.66 -31.12 8.06
C PHE A 282 0.96 -32.56 7.67
N PHE A 283 1.82 -32.76 6.68
CA PHE A 283 2.10 -34.06 6.06
C PHE A 283 3.54 -34.54 6.30
N GLU A 284 4.45 -33.65 6.70
CA GLU A 284 5.89 -33.92 6.86
C GLU A 284 6.15 -35.08 7.81
N ASP A 285 5.42 -35.15 8.92
CA ASP A 285 5.57 -36.16 9.98
C ASP A 285 4.69 -37.41 9.78
N LEU A 286 3.95 -37.54 8.67
CA LEU A 286 3.07 -38.69 8.47
C LEU A 286 3.84 -39.92 7.97
N ASP A 287 3.72 -41.04 8.69
CA ASP A 287 4.48 -42.26 8.39
C ASP A 287 3.64 -43.36 7.73
N SER A 288 2.31 -43.19 7.65
CA SER A 288 1.43 -44.15 6.99
C SER A 288 0.16 -43.55 6.39
N GLU A 289 -0.44 -44.26 5.42
CA GLU A 289 -1.75 -43.92 4.83
C GLU A 289 -2.87 -43.83 5.88
N GLY A 290 -2.77 -44.62 6.97
CA GLY A 290 -3.76 -44.60 8.05
C GLY A 290 -3.85 -43.26 8.77
N GLU A 291 -2.72 -42.56 8.91
CA GLU A 291 -2.65 -41.25 9.56
C GLU A 291 -3.22 -40.13 8.68
N VAL A 292 -3.09 -40.26 7.35
CA VAL A 292 -3.64 -39.31 6.37
C VAL A 292 -5.13 -39.09 6.58
N SER A 293 -5.89 -40.15 6.79
CA SER A 293 -7.34 -40.06 7.00
C SER A 293 -7.71 -39.25 8.25
N VAL A 294 -6.92 -39.37 9.32
CA VAL A 294 -7.11 -38.62 10.57
C VAL A 294 -6.73 -37.16 10.37
N THR A 295 -5.59 -36.90 9.74
CA THR A 295 -5.10 -35.55 9.44
C THR A 295 -6.08 -34.79 8.54
N VAL A 296 -6.53 -35.39 7.44
CA VAL A 296 -7.53 -34.78 6.53
C VAL A 296 -8.83 -34.44 7.26
N LYS A 297 -9.31 -35.31 8.15
CA LYS A 297 -10.51 -35.04 8.95
C LYS A 297 -10.30 -33.86 9.91
N THR A 298 -9.10 -33.71 10.47
CA THR A 298 -8.72 -32.57 11.31
C THR A 298 -8.63 -31.29 10.47
N LEU A 299 -7.94 -31.32 9.33
CA LEU A 299 -7.81 -30.19 8.40
C LEU A 299 -9.18 -29.68 7.90
N LYS A 300 -10.11 -30.60 7.64
CA LYS A 300 -11.50 -30.26 7.30
C LYS A 300 -12.22 -29.54 8.43
N LYS A 301 -12.03 -29.98 9.69
CA LYS A 301 -12.66 -29.35 10.86
C LYS A 301 -12.07 -27.97 11.17
N THR A 302 -10.77 -27.81 10.99
CA THR A 302 -10.07 -26.54 11.23
C THR A 302 -10.16 -25.59 10.04
N GLY A 303 -10.54 -26.09 8.86
CA GLY A 303 -10.57 -25.31 7.61
C GLY A 303 -9.17 -24.96 7.11
N ALA A 304 -8.13 -25.63 7.58
CA ALA A 304 -6.73 -25.28 7.31
C ALA A 304 -6.29 -25.57 5.87
N LEU A 305 -6.85 -26.60 5.23
CA LEU A 305 -6.55 -26.95 3.84
C LEU A 305 -7.83 -27.32 3.06
N PRO A 306 -8.61 -26.32 2.59
CA PRO A 306 -9.87 -26.57 1.89
C PRO A 306 -9.69 -27.38 0.59
N GLY A 307 -10.49 -28.42 0.40
CA GLY A 307 -10.51 -29.21 -0.83
C GLY A 307 -9.64 -30.47 -0.81
N ILE A 308 -8.75 -30.64 0.17
CA ILE A 308 -7.98 -31.89 0.33
C ILE A 308 -8.89 -33.09 0.61
N ASP A 309 -10.04 -32.86 1.26
CA ASP A 309 -11.03 -33.87 1.59
C ASP A 309 -11.80 -34.42 0.37
N LYS A 310 -11.62 -33.82 -0.81
CA LYS A 310 -12.14 -34.34 -2.09
C LYS A 310 -11.33 -35.54 -2.60
N TYR A 311 -10.11 -35.76 -2.10
CA TYR A 311 -9.20 -36.80 -2.58
C TYR A 311 -9.19 -38.02 -1.66
N PRO A 312 -9.07 -39.25 -2.20
CA PRO A 312 -8.88 -40.45 -1.39
C PRO A 312 -7.56 -40.45 -0.63
N ALA A 313 -7.53 -41.01 0.59
CA ALA A 313 -6.33 -41.08 1.42
C ALA A 313 -5.13 -41.75 0.71
N ALA A 314 -5.37 -42.81 -0.07
CA ALA A 314 -4.35 -43.48 -0.87
C ALA A 314 -3.68 -42.57 -1.91
N SER A 315 -4.47 -41.70 -2.57
CA SER A 315 -3.96 -40.73 -3.54
C SER A 315 -3.14 -39.64 -2.87
N ILE A 316 -3.62 -39.15 -1.72
CA ILE A 316 -2.91 -38.16 -0.89
C ILE A 316 -1.57 -38.75 -0.41
N TRP A 317 -1.57 -39.99 0.10
CA TRP A 317 -0.36 -40.69 0.52
C TRP A 317 0.65 -40.86 -0.63
N SER A 318 0.19 -41.26 -1.80
CA SER A 318 1.04 -41.38 -3.00
C SER A 318 1.67 -40.03 -3.39
N ALA A 319 0.91 -38.93 -3.27
CA ALA A 319 1.41 -37.59 -3.54
C ALA A 319 2.42 -37.11 -2.48
N ILE A 320 2.23 -37.45 -1.20
CA ILE A 320 3.20 -37.22 -0.11
C ILE A 320 4.51 -37.94 -0.41
N GLU A 321 4.46 -39.23 -0.78
CA GLU A 321 5.65 -40.00 -1.13
C GLU A 321 6.36 -39.45 -2.37
N ALA A 322 5.61 -38.99 -3.37
CA ALA A 322 6.16 -38.34 -4.55
C ALA A 322 6.87 -37.02 -4.19
N HIS A 323 6.26 -36.21 -3.31
CA HIS A 323 6.86 -34.97 -2.82
C HIS A 323 8.16 -35.21 -2.03
N ARG A 324 8.20 -36.23 -1.15
CA ARG A 324 9.42 -36.64 -0.43
C ARG A 324 10.55 -37.06 -1.37
N LYS A 325 10.24 -37.80 -2.42
CA LYS A 325 11.22 -38.28 -3.42
C LYS A 325 11.67 -37.19 -4.39
N GLY A 326 10.86 -36.14 -4.55
CA GLY A 326 11.06 -35.09 -5.55
C GLY A 326 12.19 -34.12 -5.26
N GLY A 327 12.66 -33.98 -4.01
CA GLY A 327 13.66 -32.98 -3.62
C GLY A 327 13.11 -31.56 -3.76
N GLY A 328 13.14 -30.78 -2.67
CA GLY A 328 12.56 -29.43 -2.65
C GLY A 328 13.01 -28.59 -3.83
N GLN A 329 12.05 -28.17 -4.67
CA GLN A 329 12.32 -27.15 -5.68
C GLN A 329 12.80 -25.89 -4.97
N ASP A 330 13.93 -25.36 -5.43
CA ASP A 330 14.54 -24.13 -4.93
C ASP A 330 13.47 -23.05 -4.79
N VAL A 331 13.34 -22.50 -3.58
CA VAL A 331 12.25 -21.58 -3.28
C VAL A 331 12.61 -20.20 -3.81
N VAL A 332 11.80 -19.71 -4.74
CA VAL A 332 12.20 -18.70 -5.71
C VAL A 332 11.77 -17.26 -5.34
N GLY A 333 12.38 -16.24 -5.97
CA GLY A 333 12.37 -14.82 -5.53
C GLY A 333 11.13 -13.99 -5.92
N GLU A 334 11.17 -12.67 -5.76
CA GLU A 334 10.05 -11.78 -6.15
C GLU A 334 9.87 -11.65 -7.68
N ALA A 335 10.98 -11.58 -8.43
CA ALA A 335 11.00 -11.78 -9.88
C ALA A 335 10.39 -13.15 -10.27
N ASP A 336 10.34 -14.07 -9.32
CA ASP A 336 9.78 -15.41 -9.47
C ASP A 336 8.33 -15.55 -9.03
N ILE A 337 7.66 -14.47 -8.64
CA ILE A 337 6.22 -14.54 -8.43
C ILE A 337 5.52 -14.39 -9.79
N LYS A 338 5.94 -13.41 -10.62
CA LYS A 338 5.29 -13.11 -11.90
C LYS A 338 5.54 -14.16 -12.99
N GLY A 339 6.72 -14.79 -13.04
CA GLY A 339 7.05 -15.82 -14.04
C GLY A 339 6.15 -17.06 -13.99
N PRO A 340 6.00 -17.71 -12.83
CA PRO A 340 5.07 -18.82 -12.64
C PRO A 340 3.61 -18.42 -12.86
N GLU A 341 3.19 -17.23 -12.40
CA GLU A 341 1.84 -16.71 -12.68
C GLU A 341 1.59 -16.61 -14.19
N TRP A 342 2.54 -16.02 -14.93
CA TRP A 342 2.47 -15.87 -16.39
C TRP A 342 2.36 -17.22 -17.09
N THR A 343 3.14 -18.22 -16.66
CA THR A 343 3.09 -19.58 -17.21
C THR A 343 1.66 -20.12 -17.14
N VAL A 344 1.02 -20.07 -15.97
CA VAL A 344 -0.34 -20.61 -15.77
C VAL A 344 -1.39 -19.80 -16.54
N LEU A 345 -1.29 -18.46 -16.55
CA LEU A 345 -2.24 -17.61 -17.28
C LEU A 345 -2.15 -17.78 -18.81
N THR A 346 -1.00 -18.21 -19.32
CA THR A 346 -0.76 -18.42 -20.75
C THR A 346 -0.88 -19.87 -21.21
N GLU A 347 -1.04 -20.83 -20.30
CA GLU A 347 -1.24 -22.24 -20.60
C GLU A 347 -2.43 -22.47 -21.55
N ALA A 348 -2.37 -23.52 -22.38
CA ALA A 348 -3.44 -23.81 -23.34
C ALA A 348 -4.79 -24.07 -22.65
N ASN A 349 -4.76 -24.75 -21.50
CA ASN A 349 -5.91 -25.12 -20.69
C ASN A 349 -5.65 -24.73 -19.22
N PRO A 350 -5.81 -23.45 -18.87
CA PRO A 350 -5.60 -23.01 -17.49
C PRO A 350 -6.63 -23.66 -16.55
N PRO A 351 -6.34 -23.80 -15.25
CA PRO A 351 -7.24 -24.45 -14.31
C PRO A 351 -8.63 -23.79 -14.26
N THR A 352 -9.66 -24.62 -14.39
CA THR A 352 -11.07 -24.17 -14.49
C THR A 352 -11.88 -24.38 -13.22
N ASP A 353 -11.34 -25.06 -12.20
CA ASP A 353 -12.01 -25.25 -10.89
C ASP A 353 -10.99 -25.59 -9.80
N TYR A 354 -10.28 -24.57 -9.30
CA TYR A 354 -9.37 -24.69 -8.16
C TYR A 354 -9.92 -23.88 -6.96
N PRO A 355 -9.71 -24.30 -5.68
CA PRO A 355 -10.35 -23.69 -4.51
C PRO A 355 -10.24 -22.16 -4.43
N HIS A 356 -9.12 -21.59 -4.90
CA HIS A 356 -8.85 -20.15 -4.87
C HIS A 356 -8.57 -19.53 -6.26
N PHE A 357 -8.74 -20.32 -7.33
CA PHE A 357 -8.48 -19.89 -8.70
C PHE A 357 -9.46 -20.56 -9.67
N MET A 358 -10.21 -19.78 -10.43
CA MET A 358 -11.13 -20.29 -11.46
C MET A 358 -11.03 -19.42 -12.68
N SER A 359 -10.62 -20.01 -13.81
CA SER A 359 -10.43 -19.29 -15.06
C SER A 359 -11.34 -19.81 -16.17
N LYS A 360 -11.76 -18.90 -17.05
CA LYS A 360 -12.57 -19.19 -18.22
C LYS A 360 -12.08 -18.40 -19.42
N LYS A 361 -11.68 -19.10 -20.47
CA LYS A 361 -11.28 -18.48 -21.73
C LYS A 361 -12.49 -17.96 -22.50
N VAL A 362 -12.39 -16.74 -23.01
CA VAL A 362 -13.41 -16.12 -23.87
C VAL A 362 -12.79 -15.67 -25.20
N GLY A 363 -13.64 -15.27 -26.15
CA GLY A 363 -13.19 -14.71 -27.43
C GLY A 363 -12.46 -13.38 -27.24
N THR A 364 -11.65 -13.00 -28.23
CA THR A 364 -11.09 -11.65 -28.29
C THR A 364 -12.19 -10.65 -28.69
N PRO A 365 -12.21 -9.43 -28.15
CA PRO A 365 -13.14 -8.39 -28.59
C PRO A 365 -13.06 -8.13 -30.10
N GLN A 366 -14.21 -7.84 -30.72
CA GLN A 366 -14.28 -7.53 -32.15
C GLN A 366 -13.41 -6.31 -32.48
N GLY A 367 -12.66 -6.36 -33.58
CA GLY A 367 -11.70 -5.31 -33.97
C GLY A 367 -10.31 -5.45 -33.32
N PHE A 368 -10.22 -6.03 -32.12
CA PHE A 368 -8.96 -6.10 -31.37
C PHE A 368 -8.12 -7.37 -31.60
N GLY A 369 -8.61 -8.34 -32.38
CA GLY A 369 -7.94 -9.63 -32.60
C GLY A 369 -6.54 -9.56 -33.24
N GLY A 370 -6.18 -8.43 -33.87
CA GLY A 370 -4.81 -8.20 -34.37
C GLY A 370 -3.82 -7.70 -33.31
N HIS A 371 -4.30 -7.34 -32.12
CA HIS A 371 -3.51 -6.76 -31.03
C HIS A 371 -3.60 -7.61 -29.75
N ILE A 372 -4.75 -8.26 -29.52
CA ILE A 372 -5.05 -9.10 -28.36
C ILE A 372 -5.11 -10.55 -28.83
N SER A 373 -4.28 -11.41 -28.23
CA SER A 373 -4.19 -12.83 -28.56
C SER A 373 -5.11 -13.70 -27.67
N ARG A 374 -5.40 -13.25 -26.44
CA ARG A 374 -6.23 -13.98 -25.50
C ARG A 374 -6.85 -13.07 -24.43
N VAL A 375 -8.06 -13.44 -24.00
CA VAL A 375 -8.69 -12.92 -22.79
C VAL A 375 -9.12 -14.09 -21.90
N LEU A 376 -8.76 -14.03 -20.62
CA LEU A 376 -9.23 -14.96 -19.58
C LEU A 376 -10.02 -14.21 -18.52
N LEU A 377 -11.18 -14.76 -18.17
CA LEU A 377 -11.99 -14.33 -17.05
C LEU A 377 -11.60 -15.14 -15.82
N LEU A 378 -11.17 -14.46 -14.77
CA LEU A 378 -10.85 -15.08 -13.48
C LEU A 378 -12.06 -14.92 -12.56
N GLU A 379 -12.96 -15.90 -12.59
CA GLU A 379 -14.20 -15.93 -11.80
C GLU A 379 -13.94 -16.12 -10.30
N ARG A 380 -12.75 -16.64 -9.94
CA ARG A 380 -12.27 -16.71 -8.57
C ARG A 380 -10.77 -16.44 -8.57
N LEU A 381 -10.34 -15.49 -7.75
CA LEU A 381 -8.94 -15.15 -7.55
C LEU A 381 -8.71 -14.80 -6.07
N ARG A 382 -7.71 -15.39 -5.43
CA ARG A 382 -7.27 -14.99 -4.09
C ARG A 382 -5.95 -14.23 -4.20
N GLU A 383 -5.88 -13.03 -3.65
CA GLU A 383 -4.64 -12.30 -3.43
C GLU A 383 -4.27 -12.38 -1.96
N VAL A 384 -3.00 -12.64 -1.66
CA VAL A 384 -2.44 -12.44 -0.33
C VAL A 384 -1.40 -11.32 -0.41
N ASN A 385 -1.50 -10.36 0.50
CA ASN A 385 -0.56 -9.25 0.62
C ASN A 385 0.04 -9.22 2.02
N ALA A 386 1.34 -8.97 2.11
CA ALA A 386 2.08 -8.88 3.36
C ALA A 386 2.75 -7.51 3.48
N LEU A 387 2.69 -6.90 4.66
CA LEU A 387 3.38 -5.65 4.99
C LEU A 387 4.76 -5.98 5.58
N LEU A 388 5.82 -5.46 4.96
CA LEU A 388 7.21 -5.73 5.34
C LEU A 388 7.81 -4.62 6.21
N GLY A 389 7.39 -3.39 5.93
CA GLY A 389 7.92 -2.17 6.53
C GLY A 389 7.21 -0.96 5.93
N PHE A 390 7.77 0.22 6.14
CA PHE A 390 7.25 1.45 5.54
C PHE A 390 8.36 2.48 5.35
N THR A 391 8.10 3.47 4.52
CA THR A 391 8.94 4.66 4.34
C THR A 391 8.16 5.91 4.71
N ARG A 392 8.85 7.03 4.84
CA ARG A 392 8.25 8.36 5.03
C ARG A 392 8.95 9.38 4.17
N VAL A 393 8.29 10.52 3.96
CA VAL A 393 8.77 11.66 3.19
C VAL A 393 8.84 11.37 1.69
N GLU A 394 9.39 10.22 1.31
CA GLU A 394 9.52 9.74 -0.06
C GLU A 394 8.88 8.35 -0.15
N ALA A 395 8.03 8.18 -1.17
CA ALA A 395 7.43 6.90 -1.48
C ALA A 395 8.53 5.88 -1.80
N PRO A 396 8.33 4.59 -1.47
CA PRO A 396 9.34 3.59 -1.71
C PRO A 396 9.73 3.53 -3.19
N GLU A 397 11.00 3.25 -3.41
CA GLU A 397 11.53 2.91 -4.71
C GLU A 397 11.34 1.43 -4.91
N GLU A 398 10.45 1.03 -5.81
CA GLU A 398 10.33 -0.36 -6.19
C GLU A 398 11.46 -0.68 -7.17
N SER A 399 12.61 -1.08 -6.63
CA SER A 399 13.64 -1.79 -7.38
C SER A 399 13.38 -3.29 -7.25
N GLY A 400 13.45 -3.98 -8.39
CA GLY A 400 13.46 -5.45 -8.42
C GLY A 400 14.75 -6.04 -7.83
N ASP A 401 15.80 -5.21 -7.68
CA ASP A 401 17.03 -5.60 -7.00
C ASP A 401 16.85 -5.51 -5.47
N PRO A 402 16.98 -6.64 -4.74
CA PRO A 402 17.02 -6.64 -3.28
C PRO A 402 18.04 -5.68 -2.65
N ASN A 403 19.13 -5.36 -3.34
CA ASN A 403 20.20 -4.48 -2.87
C ASN A 403 19.91 -2.98 -3.05
N GLU A 404 18.96 -2.62 -3.91
CA GLU A 404 18.56 -1.23 -4.16
C GLU A 404 17.26 -0.84 -3.43
N ARG A 405 16.79 -1.68 -2.51
CA ARG A 405 15.54 -1.40 -1.80
C ARG A 405 15.69 -0.18 -0.90
N PRO A 406 14.68 0.70 -0.84
CA PRO A 406 14.70 1.86 0.02
C PRO A 406 14.83 1.39 1.47
N GLN A 407 15.63 2.13 2.24
CA GLN A 407 15.71 1.93 3.68
C GLN A 407 14.31 2.05 4.27
N MET A 408 13.82 0.97 4.87
CA MET A 408 12.47 0.89 5.44
C MET A 408 12.52 0.87 6.95
N ALA A 409 11.59 1.59 7.57
CA ALA A 409 11.40 1.51 9.01
C ALA A 409 10.78 0.16 9.40
N SER A 410 11.27 -0.38 10.51
CA SER A 410 10.84 -1.67 11.02
C SER A 410 9.43 -1.61 11.64
N LEU A 411 8.72 -2.73 11.53
CA LEU A 411 7.42 -2.95 12.17
C LEU A 411 7.55 -3.37 13.64
N THR A 412 8.75 -3.72 14.11
CA THR A 412 9.04 -4.21 15.47
C THR A 412 10.44 -3.75 15.93
N ARG A 413 10.71 -3.75 17.24
CA ARG A 413 12.03 -3.41 17.79
C ARG A 413 13.15 -4.37 17.39
N GLY A 414 12.81 -5.62 17.06
CA GLY A 414 13.76 -6.68 16.72
C GLY A 414 13.62 -7.17 15.28
N LYS A 415 14.03 -8.41 15.04
CA LYS A 415 13.67 -9.12 13.80
C LYS A 415 12.27 -9.72 13.94
N PRO A 416 11.37 -9.53 12.96
CA PRO A 416 10.02 -10.08 13.03
C PRO A 416 10.03 -11.59 12.83
N GLU A 417 9.30 -12.32 13.68
CA GLU A 417 8.98 -13.75 13.51
C GLU A 417 7.72 -13.98 12.66
N TRP A 418 6.94 -12.92 12.43
CA TRP A 418 5.72 -12.95 11.62
C TRP A 418 5.48 -11.56 11.07
N VAL A 419 4.67 -11.46 10.01
CA VAL A 419 4.30 -10.17 9.41
C VAL A 419 2.79 -10.02 9.27
N PRO A 420 2.25 -8.79 9.42
CA PRO A 420 0.85 -8.51 9.08
C PRO A 420 0.60 -8.81 7.61
N ALA A 421 -0.45 -9.57 7.35
CA ALA A 421 -0.89 -9.93 6.02
C ALA A 421 -2.41 -9.82 5.92
N ASN A 422 -2.93 -9.68 4.71
CA ASN A 422 -4.35 -9.77 4.43
C ASN A 422 -4.58 -10.67 3.23
N GLN A 423 -5.72 -11.32 3.18
CA GLN A 423 -6.15 -12.07 2.01
C GLN A 423 -7.47 -11.51 1.48
N VAL A 424 -7.55 -11.34 0.17
CA VAL A 424 -8.74 -10.86 -0.52
C VAL A 424 -9.15 -11.92 -1.54
N HIS A 425 -10.45 -12.16 -1.62
CA HIS A 425 -11.05 -12.99 -2.65
C HIS A 425 -11.79 -12.09 -3.60
N GLY A 426 -11.54 -12.26 -4.88
CA GLY A 426 -12.00 -11.38 -5.93
C GLY A 426 -12.15 -12.09 -7.25
N GLU A 427 -12.22 -11.27 -8.27
CA GLU A 427 -12.39 -11.64 -9.66
C GLU A 427 -11.45 -10.80 -10.53
N GLY A 428 -11.22 -11.19 -11.78
CA GLY A 428 -10.30 -10.45 -12.64
C GLY A 428 -10.45 -10.74 -14.13
N ILE A 429 -9.79 -9.89 -14.92
CA ILE A 429 -9.71 -9.97 -16.38
C ILE A 429 -8.23 -9.97 -16.74
N PHE A 430 -7.75 -11.08 -17.30
CA PHE A 430 -6.41 -11.17 -17.86
C PHE A 430 -6.49 -10.97 -19.37
N ILE A 431 -5.64 -10.07 -19.89
CA ILE A 431 -5.54 -9.74 -21.31
C ILE A 431 -4.10 -10.01 -21.75
N GLN A 432 -3.95 -10.89 -22.73
CA GLN A 432 -2.68 -11.20 -23.38
C GLN A 432 -2.63 -10.52 -24.74
N PHE A 433 -1.54 -9.81 -25.02
CA PHE A 433 -1.31 -9.13 -26.28
C PHE A 433 -0.57 -10.02 -27.27
N ASP A 434 -0.62 -9.65 -28.54
CA ASP A 434 0.14 -10.33 -29.59
C ASP A 434 1.61 -9.86 -29.57
N GLU A 435 2.52 -10.79 -29.30
CA GLU A 435 3.96 -10.50 -29.21
C GLU A 435 4.52 -9.97 -30.53
N THR A 436 4.03 -10.49 -31.66
CA THR A 436 4.52 -10.05 -32.99
C THR A 436 4.10 -8.62 -33.28
N ALA A 437 2.88 -8.23 -32.88
CA ALA A 437 2.38 -6.87 -32.98
C ALA A 437 3.18 -5.91 -32.09
N LEU A 438 3.48 -6.30 -30.84
CA LEU A 438 4.29 -5.50 -29.92
C LEU A 438 5.69 -5.25 -30.44
N VAL A 439 6.41 -6.28 -30.89
CA VAL A 439 7.76 -6.14 -31.43
C VAL A 439 7.78 -5.21 -32.66
N LYS A 440 6.77 -5.31 -33.54
CA LYS A 440 6.63 -4.40 -34.69
C LYS A 440 6.37 -2.96 -34.26
N TRP A 441 5.54 -2.76 -33.23
CA TRP A 441 5.23 -1.45 -32.68
C TRP A 441 6.46 -0.81 -32.00
N GLU A 442 7.20 -1.56 -31.18
CA GLU A 442 8.44 -1.11 -30.53
C GLU A 442 9.50 -0.62 -31.54
N ALA A 443 9.50 -1.20 -32.74
CA ALA A 443 10.43 -0.81 -33.80
C ALA A 443 10.14 0.56 -34.44
N LEU A 444 8.93 1.10 -34.25
CA LEU A 444 8.51 2.38 -34.82
C LEU A 444 9.37 3.54 -34.31
N HIS A 445 9.64 4.50 -35.20
CA HIS A 445 10.47 5.66 -34.86
C HIS A 445 9.85 6.55 -33.77
N GLY A 446 8.53 6.78 -33.83
CA GLY A 446 7.79 7.49 -32.78
C GLY A 446 7.91 6.84 -31.41
N VAL A 447 7.77 5.52 -31.35
CA VAL A 447 7.89 4.75 -30.11
C VAL A 447 9.30 4.84 -29.53
N LYS A 448 10.33 4.72 -30.36
CA LYS A 448 11.74 4.89 -29.95
C LYS A 448 12.02 6.29 -29.39
N LYS A 449 11.40 7.33 -29.94
CA LYS A 449 11.52 8.70 -29.39
C LYS A 449 10.89 8.81 -28.00
N VAL A 450 9.69 8.24 -27.81
CA VAL A 450 9.03 8.23 -26.49
C VAL A 450 9.81 7.40 -25.48
N ASP A 451 10.37 6.25 -25.88
CA ASP A 451 11.26 5.42 -25.05
C ASP A 451 12.49 6.20 -24.59
N GLN A 452 13.17 6.90 -25.52
CA GLN A 452 14.31 7.76 -25.20
C GLN A 452 13.94 8.85 -24.20
N MET A 453 12.82 9.54 -24.43
CA MET A 453 12.30 10.59 -23.55
C MET A 453 12.01 10.07 -22.13
N LEU A 454 11.25 8.97 -22.01
CA LEU A 454 10.95 8.36 -20.71
C LEU A 454 12.23 7.87 -20.00
N ARG A 455 13.17 7.30 -20.76
CA ARG A 455 14.47 6.87 -20.24
C ARG A 455 15.33 8.06 -19.80
N GLY A 456 15.28 9.20 -20.49
CA GLY A 456 15.98 10.42 -20.11
C GLY A 456 15.46 10.99 -18.78
N GLY A 457 14.12 11.06 -18.61
CA GLY A 457 13.50 11.42 -17.33
C GLY A 457 13.88 10.46 -16.20
N HIS A 458 13.86 9.16 -16.46
CA HIS A 458 14.31 8.13 -15.53
C HIS A 458 15.77 8.31 -15.09
N LYS A 459 16.69 8.54 -16.03
CA LYS A 459 18.09 8.83 -15.74
C LYS A 459 18.23 10.07 -14.86
N GLY A 460 17.51 11.14 -15.19
CA GLY A 460 17.47 12.37 -14.38
C GLY A 460 16.97 12.12 -12.96
N TRP A 461 15.92 11.30 -12.81
CA TRP A 461 15.33 10.94 -11.54
C TRP A 461 16.31 10.13 -10.66
N ARG A 462 16.96 9.10 -11.22
CA ARG A 462 17.97 8.28 -10.50
C ARG A 462 19.21 9.08 -10.12
N ASN A 463 19.73 9.91 -11.03
CA ASN A 463 20.87 10.80 -10.75
C ASN A 463 20.58 11.76 -9.57
N SER A 464 19.35 12.29 -9.47
CA SER A 464 18.97 13.18 -8.37
C SER A 464 18.94 12.51 -7.00
N ARG A 465 19.00 11.17 -6.98
CA ARG A 465 18.97 10.31 -5.79
C ARG A 465 20.28 9.57 -5.55
N HIS A 466 21.32 9.86 -6.35
CA HIS A 466 22.62 9.19 -6.28
C HIS A 466 22.56 7.68 -6.56
N LEU A 467 21.65 7.26 -7.45
CA LEU A 467 21.49 5.88 -7.91
C LEU A 467 22.08 5.70 -9.32
N ASP A 468 22.43 4.47 -9.71
CA ASP A 468 22.95 4.20 -11.06
C ASP A 468 21.88 4.53 -12.12
N PRO A 469 22.08 5.52 -13.01
CA PRO A 469 21.05 5.94 -13.96
C PRO A 469 20.66 4.89 -15.01
N ASN A 470 21.39 3.78 -15.16
CA ASN A 470 21.11 2.79 -16.20
C ASN A 470 20.28 1.60 -15.72
N GLU A 471 19.94 1.52 -14.44
CA GLU A 471 19.21 0.40 -13.84
C GLU A 471 17.75 0.74 -13.51
N GLY A 472 16.88 -0.27 -13.48
CA GLY A 472 15.50 -0.12 -13.01
C GLY A 472 14.50 0.52 -13.97
N TYR A 473 14.90 0.86 -15.20
CA TYR A 473 13.98 1.30 -16.25
C TYR A 473 13.16 0.10 -16.79
N PRO A 474 11.82 0.11 -16.72
CA PRO A 474 11.01 -1.06 -17.06
C PRO A 474 10.79 -1.28 -18.56
N GLY A 475 11.18 -0.34 -19.42
CA GLY A 475 11.02 -0.43 -20.87
C GLY A 475 9.69 0.13 -21.39
N ILE A 476 9.67 0.42 -22.69
CA ILE A 476 8.51 1.04 -23.37
C ILE A 476 7.27 0.14 -23.40
N ARG A 477 7.47 -1.18 -23.49
CA ARG A 477 6.39 -2.18 -23.43
C ARG A 477 5.62 -2.07 -22.11
N TYR A 478 6.36 -2.02 -21.01
CA TYR A 478 5.77 -1.84 -19.69
C TYR A 478 4.97 -0.55 -19.62
N ALA A 479 5.54 0.57 -20.09
CA ALA A 479 4.86 1.87 -20.06
C ALA A 479 3.54 1.85 -20.85
N MET A 480 3.49 1.17 -22.01
CA MET A 480 2.28 1.02 -22.80
C MET A 480 1.23 0.17 -22.08
N LEU A 481 1.60 -1.02 -21.62
CA LEU A 481 0.69 -1.94 -20.91
C LEU A 481 0.14 -1.32 -19.62
N HIS A 482 1.00 -0.66 -18.86
CA HIS A 482 0.67 0.07 -17.64
C HIS A 482 -0.31 1.22 -17.94
N THR A 483 -0.04 2.01 -18.98
CA THR A 483 -0.95 3.09 -19.38
C THR A 483 -2.33 2.56 -19.78
N LEU A 484 -2.38 1.46 -20.53
CA LEU A 484 -3.67 0.85 -20.93
C LEU A 484 -4.44 0.34 -19.71
N SER A 485 -3.74 -0.32 -18.79
CA SER A 485 -4.33 -0.83 -17.56
C SER A 485 -4.96 0.29 -16.72
N HIS A 486 -4.29 1.44 -16.58
CA HIS A 486 -4.86 2.62 -15.92
C HIS A 486 -6.14 3.12 -16.57
N LEU A 487 -6.16 3.23 -17.91
CA LEU A 487 -7.37 3.68 -18.61
C LEU A 487 -8.51 2.67 -18.45
N LEU A 488 -8.21 1.37 -18.49
CA LEU A 488 -9.20 0.32 -18.28
C LEU A 488 -9.73 0.30 -16.84
N ILE A 489 -8.89 0.45 -15.81
CA ILE A 489 -9.32 0.56 -14.41
C ILE A 489 -10.36 1.66 -14.25
N ARG A 490 -10.14 2.81 -14.90
CA ARG A 490 -11.06 3.96 -14.83
C ARG A 490 -12.41 3.65 -15.49
N GLU A 491 -12.43 3.07 -16.69
CA GLU A 491 -13.70 2.72 -17.34
C GLU A 491 -14.41 1.56 -16.61
N LEU A 492 -13.67 0.54 -16.17
CA LEU A 492 -14.22 -0.59 -15.43
C LEU A 492 -14.86 -0.12 -14.12
N ALA A 493 -14.18 0.72 -13.32
CA ALA A 493 -14.72 1.24 -12.06
C ALA A 493 -16.04 2.02 -12.26
N LEU A 494 -16.16 2.79 -13.35
CA LEU A 494 -17.38 3.54 -13.68
C LEU A 494 -18.56 2.62 -14.02
N GLU A 495 -18.31 1.43 -14.55
CA GLU A 495 -19.34 0.53 -15.08
C GLU A 495 -19.74 -0.56 -14.09
N CYS A 496 -18.80 -1.16 -13.36
CA CYS A 496 -19.08 -2.22 -12.38
C CYS A 496 -19.49 -1.67 -11.00
N GLY A 497 -19.36 -0.36 -10.76
CA GLY A 497 -19.70 0.27 -9.49
C GLY A 497 -18.68 0.05 -8.36
N TYR A 498 -17.60 -0.69 -8.61
CA TYR A 498 -16.47 -0.76 -7.68
C TYR A 498 -15.79 0.60 -7.56
N ASN A 499 -15.36 0.95 -6.36
CA ASN A 499 -14.42 2.06 -6.19
C ASN A 499 -13.15 1.74 -6.97
N ALA A 500 -12.62 2.70 -7.75
CA ALA A 500 -11.38 2.52 -8.49
C ALA A 500 -10.23 2.06 -7.59
N ALA A 501 -10.17 2.51 -6.32
CA ALA A 501 -9.17 2.11 -5.33
C ALA A 501 -9.24 0.62 -4.93
N SER A 502 -10.35 -0.05 -5.24
CA SER A 502 -10.60 -1.48 -4.99
C SER A 502 -10.26 -2.36 -6.19
N ILE A 503 -9.91 -1.78 -7.35
CA ILE A 503 -9.45 -2.49 -8.54
C ILE A 503 -7.93 -2.28 -8.67
N ARG A 504 -7.20 -3.37 -8.85
CA ARG A 504 -5.75 -3.40 -9.03
C ARG A 504 -5.36 -3.89 -10.41
N GLU A 505 -4.11 -3.60 -10.74
CA GLU A 505 -3.43 -4.18 -11.87
C GLU A 505 -2.26 -5.07 -11.46
N ARG A 506 -1.90 -5.94 -12.39
CA ARG A 506 -0.61 -6.62 -12.43
C ARG A 506 -0.12 -6.64 -13.86
N ILE A 507 1.09 -6.12 -14.08
CA ILE A 507 1.66 -5.96 -15.42
C ILE A 507 2.74 -7.02 -15.65
N TYR A 508 2.61 -7.75 -16.77
CA TYR A 508 3.52 -8.76 -17.25
C TYR A 508 4.20 -8.26 -18.53
N ALA A 509 5.41 -7.71 -18.39
CA ALA A 509 6.14 -7.07 -19.50
C ALA A 509 7.65 -7.41 -19.53
N ASP A 510 8.06 -8.43 -18.77
CA ASP A 510 9.46 -8.87 -18.78
C ASP A 510 9.86 -9.46 -20.14
N THR A 511 10.98 -8.99 -20.68
CA THR A 511 11.54 -9.41 -21.97
C THR A 511 12.93 -10.04 -21.83
N SER A 512 13.43 -10.17 -20.59
CA SER A 512 14.79 -10.63 -20.32
C SER A 512 14.99 -12.15 -20.39
N GLY A 513 13.91 -12.94 -20.29
CA GLY A 513 13.94 -14.41 -20.35
C GLY A 513 13.55 -14.99 -21.71
N ASP A 514 13.57 -16.34 -21.80
CA ASP A 514 13.26 -17.11 -23.02
C ASP A 514 11.78 -17.01 -23.46
N SER A 515 10.89 -16.51 -22.59
CA SER A 515 9.47 -16.35 -22.84
C SER A 515 9.04 -14.92 -22.56
N PRO A 516 9.05 -14.03 -23.58
CA PRO A 516 8.70 -12.63 -23.40
C PRO A 516 7.25 -12.49 -22.93
N GLN A 517 7.04 -11.61 -21.97
CA GLN A 517 5.73 -11.32 -21.40
C GLN A 517 5.07 -10.15 -22.09
N ALA A 518 3.75 -10.24 -22.20
CA ALA A 518 2.92 -9.28 -22.92
C ALA A 518 1.47 -9.36 -22.41
N GLY A 519 1.22 -8.98 -21.17
CA GLY A 519 -0.13 -9.01 -20.63
C GLY A 519 -0.37 -8.14 -19.42
N ILE A 520 -1.64 -7.90 -19.17
CA ILE A 520 -2.14 -7.20 -17.99
C ILE A 520 -3.21 -8.05 -17.33
N LEU A 521 -3.23 -8.05 -16.01
CA LEU A 521 -4.31 -8.59 -15.20
C LEU A 521 -4.93 -7.43 -14.41
N ILE A 522 -6.23 -7.21 -14.59
CA ILE A 522 -7.01 -6.25 -13.81
C ILE A 522 -7.92 -7.05 -12.88
N TYR A 523 -7.88 -6.80 -11.58
CA TYR A 523 -8.57 -7.65 -10.60
C TYR A 523 -9.07 -6.87 -9.39
N THR A 524 -10.06 -7.40 -8.69
CA THR A 524 -10.55 -6.81 -7.44
C THR A 524 -9.65 -7.18 -6.27
N ALA A 525 -9.32 -6.18 -5.45
CA ALA A 525 -8.36 -6.28 -4.35
C ALA A 525 -8.87 -5.72 -3.02
N ALA A 526 -10.17 -5.43 -2.92
CA ALA A 526 -10.83 -5.08 -1.65
C ALA A 526 -11.87 -6.13 -1.25
N ALA A 527 -11.81 -6.53 0.02
CA ALA A 527 -12.88 -7.27 0.69
C ALA A 527 -13.97 -6.28 1.13
N ASP A 528 -14.63 -5.62 0.17
CA ASP A 528 -15.76 -4.77 0.50
C ASP A 528 -17.02 -5.65 0.73
N SER A 529 -17.95 -5.13 1.53
CA SER A 529 -19.27 -5.72 1.83
C SER A 529 -20.13 -5.99 0.60
N ASP A 530 -19.70 -5.48 -0.56
CA ASP A 530 -20.28 -5.73 -1.87
C ASP A 530 -19.67 -7.03 -2.40
N GLY A 531 -20.24 -8.16 -1.99
CA GLY A 531 -19.84 -9.47 -2.52
C GLY A 531 -19.69 -9.41 -4.05
N THR A 532 -18.72 -10.15 -4.60
CA THR A 532 -18.49 -10.18 -6.04
C THR A 532 -19.72 -10.77 -6.74
N LEU A 533 -20.59 -9.90 -7.28
CA LEU A 533 -21.76 -10.29 -8.06
C LEU A 533 -21.38 -10.66 -9.51
N GLY A 534 -20.09 -10.84 -9.81
CA GLY A 534 -19.58 -11.09 -11.16
C GLY A 534 -19.48 -9.84 -12.01
N GLY A 535 -19.46 -8.64 -11.39
CA GLY A 535 -19.52 -7.37 -12.09
C GLY A 535 -18.30 -7.12 -12.97
N LEU A 536 -17.09 -7.38 -12.46
CA LEU A 536 -15.86 -7.19 -13.23
C LEU A 536 -15.72 -8.26 -14.32
N VAL A 537 -16.01 -9.53 -14.00
CA VAL A 537 -15.91 -10.63 -14.97
C VAL A 537 -16.90 -10.47 -16.14
N ASP A 538 -18.11 -9.96 -15.89
CA ASP A 538 -19.07 -9.69 -16.96
C ASP A 538 -18.54 -8.63 -17.94
N LEU A 539 -17.85 -7.61 -17.45
CA LEU A 539 -17.21 -6.58 -18.28
C LEU A 539 -16.04 -7.12 -19.12
N GLY A 540 -15.44 -8.26 -18.74
CA GLY A 540 -14.40 -8.92 -19.51
C GLY A 540 -14.91 -9.71 -20.73
N LYS A 541 -16.24 -9.89 -20.87
CA LYS A 541 -16.82 -10.57 -22.04
C LYS A 541 -16.52 -9.80 -23.32
N PRO A 542 -16.37 -10.46 -24.48
CA PRO A 542 -15.86 -9.83 -25.71
C PRO A 542 -16.61 -8.56 -26.14
N GLU A 543 -17.94 -8.57 -26.00
CA GLU A 543 -18.81 -7.44 -26.36
C GLU A 543 -18.58 -6.22 -25.45
N ASN A 544 -18.56 -6.46 -24.13
CA ASN A 544 -18.38 -5.42 -23.12
C ASN A 544 -16.95 -4.88 -23.13
N LEU A 545 -15.96 -5.77 -23.14
CA LEU A 545 -14.54 -5.39 -23.13
C LEU A 545 -14.17 -4.59 -24.39
N GLY A 546 -14.73 -4.95 -25.55
CA GLY A 546 -14.52 -4.19 -26.79
C GLY A 546 -15.02 -2.75 -26.68
N ARG A 547 -16.25 -2.56 -26.20
CA ARG A 547 -16.82 -1.24 -25.94
C ARG A 547 -15.97 -0.42 -24.96
N LEU A 548 -15.51 -1.05 -23.87
CA LEU A 548 -14.70 -0.38 -22.86
C LEU A 548 -13.32 0.02 -23.39
N LEU A 549 -12.68 -0.83 -24.20
CA LEU A 549 -11.41 -0.51 -24.87
C LEU A 549 -11.58 0.68 -25.81
N GLU A 550 -12.62 0.70 -26.64
CA GLU A 550 -12.91 1.83 -27.53
C GLU A 550 -13.15 3.13 -26.74
N GLN A 551 -13.93 3.07 -25.66
CA GLN A 551 -14.18 4.21 -24.79
C GLN A 551 -12.90 4.74 -24.13
N ALA A 552 -12.08 3.84 -23.57
CA ALA A 552 -10.80 4.16 -22.94
C ALA A 552 -9.83 4.82 -23.95
N LEU A 553 -9.69 4.24 -25.14
CA LEU A 553 -8.84 4.76 -26.21
C LEU A 553 -9.35 6.10 -26.75
N ASN A 554 -10.66 6.27 -26.91
CA ASN A 554 -11.21 7.53 -27.40
C ASN A 554 -11.05 8.66 -26.40
N ARG A 555 -11.26 8.41 -25.09
CA ARG A 555 -11.02 9.41 -24.03
C ARG A 555 -9.54 9.78 -23.90
N SER A 556 -8.63 8.90 -24.27
CA SER A 556 -7.19 9.17 -24.15
C SER A 556 -6.62 10.02 -25.29
N LYS A 557 -7.39 10.27 -26.37
CA LYS A 557 -6.99 11.17 -27.47
C LYS A 557 -6.80 12.63 -27.00
N ILE A 558 -7.65 13.12 -26.10
CA ILE A 558 -7.65 14.54 -25.65
C ILE A 558 -7.78 14.61 -24.12
N CYS A 559 -6.93 15.41 -23.49
CA CYS A 559 -6.97 15.70 -22.06
C CYS A 559 -7.44 17.14 -21.85
N SER A 560 -8.20 17.39 -20.78
CA SER A 560 -8.59 18.75 -20.37
C SER A 560 -7.41 19.65 -20.00
N SER A 561 -6.23 19.06 -19.76
CA SER A 561 -4.98 19.78 -19.49
C SER A 561 -4.08 19.91 -20.71
N ASP A 562 -4.55 19.57 -21.91
CA ASP A 562 -3.79 19.82 -23.14
C ASP A 562 -3.73 21.33 -23.45
N PRO A 563 -2.61 21.84 -24.02
CA PRO A 563 -1.45 21.07 -24.50
C PRO A 563 -0.41 20.72 -23.43
N LEU A 564 -0.51 21.27 -22.20
CA LEU A 564 0.50 21.05 -21.14
C LEU A 564 0.70 19.56 -20.83
N CYS A 565 -0.37 18.77 -20.85
CA CYS A 565 -0.31 17.33 -20.65
C CYS A 565 0.33 16.62 -21.87
N SER A 566 -0.16 16.86 -23.09
CA SER A 566 0.39 16.22 -24.30
C SER A 566 1.84 16.57 -24.62
N GLU A 567 2.26 17.82 -24.34
CA GLU A 567 3.63 18.32 -24.58
C GLU A 567 4.61 17.96 -23.46
N HIS A 568 4.13 17.31 -22.39
CA HIS A 568 4.96 17.01 -21.24
C HIS A 568 6.16 16.13 -21.63
N ASP A 569 7.32 16.53 -21.12
CA ASP A 569 8.63 15.97 -21.43
C ASP A 569 9.41 15.75 -20.13
N PRO A 570 9.44 14.50 -19.63
CA PRO A 570 10.07 14.15 -18.36
C PRO A 570 11.59 14.35 -18.35
N GLU A 571 12.26 14.52 -19.50
CA GLU A 571 13.70 14.82 -19.53
C GLU A 571 14.01 16.18 -18.89
N LYS A 572 13.07 17.13 -18.98
CA LYS A 572 13.26 18.52 -18.55
C LYS A 572 13.13 18.70 -17.04
N ASP A 573 12.30 17.90 -16.39
CA ASP A 573 11.97 18.05 -14.97
C ASP A 573 12.29 16.81 -14.11
N ARG A 574 12.74 15.72 -14.75
CA ARG A 574 13.11 14.45 -14.09
C ARG A 574 11.90 13.76 -13.47
N SER A 575 10.70 14.05 -13.96
CA SER A 575 9.51 13.27 -13.67
C SER A 575 9.59 11.90 -14.37
N LEU A 576 8.65 11.01 -14.02
CA LEU A 576 8.61 9.65 -14.56
C LEU A 576 7.37 9.40 -15.42
N HIS A 577 6.73 10.42 -15.96
CA HIS A 577 5.56 10.27 -16.82
C HIS A 577 5.65 11.20 -18.03
N GLY A 578 5.13 10.76 -19.18
CA GLY A 578 5.01 11.56 -20.39
C GLY A 578 3.64 12.25 -20.43
N ALA A 579 2.86 12.01 -21.48
CA ALA A 579 1.51 12.53 -21.61
C ALA A 579 0.50 11.82 -20.69
N ALA A 580 0.59 12.08 -19.38
CA ALA A 580 -0.25 11.52 -18.34
C ALA A 580 -0.42 12.50 -17.17
N CYS A 581 -1.65 12.67 -16.69
CA CYS A 581 -1.96 13.48 -15.50
C CYS A 581 -3.22 12.97 -14.78
N HIS A 582 -3.55 13.57 -13.63
CA HIS A 582 -4.75 13.19 -12.86
C HIS A 582 -6.06 13.25 -13.65
N ALA A 583 -6.14 14.12 -14.67
CA ALA A 583 -7.34 14.25 -15.48
C ALA A 583 -7.54 13.07 -16.44
N CYS A 584 -6.47 12.46 -16.96
CA CYS A 584 -6.58 11.44 -18.03
C CYS A 584 -6.14 10.03 -17.62
N SER A 585 -5.04 9.88 -16.86
CA SER A 585 -4.34 8.60 -16.79
C SER A 585 -3.92 8.18 -15.38
N LEU A 586 -3.81 9.09 -14.40
CA LEU A 586 -3.46 8.65 -13.05
C LEU A 586 -4.64 7.98 -12.34
N VAL A 587 -4.35 6.94 -11.55
CA VAL A 587 -5.30 6.18 -10.73
C VAL A 587 -4.87 6.22 -9.26
N ALA A 588 -5.66 5.60 -8.37
CA ALA A 588 -5.32 5.51 -6.95
C ALA A 588 -4.00 4.75 -6.73
N GLU A 589 -3.17 5.20 -5.78
CA GLU A 589 -1.89 4.56 -5.47
C GLU A 589 -2.06 3.09 -5.02
N THR A 590 -3.20 2.76 -4.41
CA THR A 590 -3.53 1.38 -3.99
C THR A 590 -3.91 0.46 -5.15
N SER A 591 -4.18 1.03 -6.34
CA SER A 591 -4.56 0.31 -7.56
C SER A 591 -3.36 0.03 -8.47
N CYS A 592 -2.42 0.98 -8.50
CA CYS A 592 -1.27 0.96 -9.40
C CYS A 592 -0.12 0.15 -8.80
N GLU A 593 0.44 -0.79 -9.58
CA GLU A 593 1.57 -1.60 -9.10
C GLU A 593 2.90 -0.83 -9.08
N ARG A 594 2.95 0.41 -9.61
CA ARG A 594 4.19 1.19 -9.75
C ARG A 594 4.05 2.68 -9.47
N GLY A 595 3.07 3.04 -8.63
CA GLY A 595 2.88 4.39 -8.10
C GLY A 595 2.74 5.49 -9.16
N ASN A 596 1.96 5.25 -10.21
CA ASN A 596 1.70 6.20 -11.30
C ASN A 596 2.96 6.64 -12.10
N ARG A 597 4.01 5.81 -12.13
CA ARG A 597 5.25 6.05 -12.90
C ARG A 597 5.22 5.31 -14.23
N TYR A 598 5.93 5.83 -15.22
CA TYR A 598 6.06 5.29 -16.58
C TYR A 598 4.71 5.17 -17.30
N LEU A 599 4.04 6.32 -17.48
CA LEU A 599 2.75 6.44 -18.17
C LEU A 599 2.86 7.42 -19.32
N ASP A 600 2.31 7.08 -20.48
CA ASP A 600 2.16 8.00 -21.62
C ASP A 600 1.06 7.50 -22.56
N ARG A 601 -0.05 8.26 -22.66
CA ARG A 601 -1.20 7.87 -23.49
C ARG A 601 -0.92 7.89 -25.00
N ALA A 602 0.13 8.58 -25.44
CA ALA A 602 0.56 8.55 -26.85
C ALA A 602 1.07 7.17 -27.30
N LEU A 603 1.43 6.30 -26.35
CA LEU A 603 1.77 4.90 -26.63
C LEU A 603 0.56 4.06 -27.04
N LEU A 604 -0.66 4.51 -26.74
CA LEU A 604 -1.89 3.79 -27.05
C LEU A 604 -2.55 4.32 -28.32
N ILE A 605 -2.70 5.63 -28.42
CA ILE A 605 -3.45 6.31 -29.48
C ILE A 605 -2.79 7.66 -29.82
N PRO A 606 -2.95 8.18 -31.05
CA PRO A 606 -2.53 9.55 -31.37
C PRO A 606 -3.10 10.60 -30.41
N THR A 607 -2.22 11.50 -29.96
CA THR A 607 -2.54 12.65 -29.10
C THR A 607 -2.28 13.95 -29.85
N LEU A 608 -2.55 15.10 -29.22
CA LEU A 608 -2.34 16.42 -29.82
C LEU A 608 -0.89 16.64 -30.30
N GLU A 609 0.11 16.20 -29.53
CA GLU A 609 1.54 16.42 -29.84
C GLU A 609 2.19 15.23 -30.57
N ARG A 610 1.72 14.00 -30.33
CA ARG A 610 2.37 12.77 -30.82
C ARG A 610 1.36 11.86 -31.51
N ASP A 611 1.54 11.64 -32.81
CA ASP A 611 0.63 10.84 -33.65
C ASP A 611 1.22 9.52 -34.17
N ASP A 612 2.54 9.31 -34.03
CA ASP A 612 3.27 8.19 -34.63
C ASP A 612 3.63 7.05 -33.65
N ALA A 613 3.31 7.19 -32.35
CA ALA A 613 3.68 6.24 -31.29
C ALA A 613 2.56 5.28 -30.82
N GLY A 614 1.31 5.45 -31.28
CA GLY A 614 0.18 4.64 -30.79
C GLY A 614 0.24 3.16 -31.20
N PHE A 615 -0.11 2.26 -30.28
CA PHE A 615 -0.25 0.82 -30.54
C PHE A 615 -1.55 0.49 -31.29
N PHE A 616 -2.67 1.12 -30.93
CA PHE A 616 -4.00 0.88 -31.51
C PHE A 616 -4.33 1.84 -32.65
N LYS A 617 -3.43 2.02 -33.62
CA LYS A 617 -3.66 2.95 -34.75
C LYS A 617 -4.91 2.55 -35.54
N GLY A 618 -5.83 3.49 -35.71
CA GLY A 618 -7.06 3.32 -36.50
C GLY A 618 -8.35 3.16 -35.68
N PHE A 619 -8.29 3.27 -34.35
CA PHE A 619 -9.45 3.31 -33.45
C PHE A 619 -9.80 4.75 -33.01
#